data_AF-A0A497NFK7-F1
#
_entry.id   AF-A0A497NFK7-F1
#
_cell.length_a   1.000
_cell.length_b   1.000
_cell.length_c   1.000
_cell.angle_alpha   90.00
_cell.angle_beta   90.00
_cell.angle_gamma   90.00
#
_symmetry.space_group_name_H-M   'P 1'
#
loop_
_entity.id
_entity.type
_entity.pdbx_description
1 polymer ?
#
loop_
_entity_poly.entity_id
_entity_poly.type
_entity_poly.pdbx_seq_one_letter_code
_entity_poly.pdbx_strand_id
1 'polypeptide(L)'
;MAEGEVSRSWSPRGCGRVIDAEWFRSVGFRYPENYGFEVYLVYKALSQGRKVMVFQDLKFRLLRETRFSKRKLYLWGKGMKALSYWWLYAFGRAFLTGLRHPVEGYLMLRGYLSKVQPYADIKEFVNDFQKKMFFKRLREVLF
;
A
#
# COMPACT_ATOMS: atom_id res chain seq x y z
N MET A 1 -1.01 6.77 15.14
CA MET A 1 -1.90 5.67 14.70
C MET A 1 -3.36 6.06 14.88
N ALA A 2 -4.24 5.69 13.93
CA ALA A 2 -5.69 5.85 14.10
C ALA A 2 -6.23 4.82 15.10
N GLU A 3 -7.04 5.25 16.07
CA GLU A 3 -7.65 4.33 17.03
C GLU A 3 -8.55 3.29 16.34
N GLY A 4 -8.43 2.02 16.75
CA GLY A 4 -9.20 0.90 16.19
C GLY A 4 -8.73 0.36 14.84
N GLU A 5 -7.65 0.91 14.25
CA GLU A 5 -7.13 0.45 12.95
C GLU A 5 -5.72 -0.15 13.04
N VAL A 6 -5.47 -1.25 12.33
CA VAL A 6 -4.12 -1.83 12.23
C VAL A 6 -3.23 -0.98 11.32
N SER A 7 -2.06 -0.58 11.81
CA SER A 7 -1.01 0.11 11.06
C SER A 7 0.31 -0.64 11.18
N ARG A 8 1.08 -0.70 10.09
CA ARG A 8 2.45 -1.28 10.10
C ARG A 8 3.47 -0.15 10.13
N SER A 9 4.59 -0.37 10.79
CA SER A 9 5.68 0.62 10.99
C SER A 9 6.16 1.32 9.71
N TRP A 10 6.14 0.62 8.57
CA TRP A 10 6.61 1.11 7.26
C TRP A 10 5.49 1.54 6.30
N SER A 11 4.24 1.54 6.78
CA SER A 11 3.06 1.79 5.94
C SER A 11 2.16 2.82 6.63
N PRO A 12 2.61 4.09 6.73
CA PRO A 12 1.78 5.15 7.28
C PRO A 12 0.50 5.26 6.48
N ARG A 13 -0.62 5.41 7.19
CA ARG A 13 -1.92 5.69 6.56
C ARG A 13 -1.86 7.04 5.83
N GLY A 14 -2.80 7.28 4.92
CA GLY A 14 -2.91 8.58 4.26
C GLY A 14 -3.26 9.69 5.27
N CYS A 15 -4.22 9.42 6.16
CA CYS A 15 -4.61 10.35 7.22
C CYS A 15 -3.52 10.50 8.30
N GLY A 16 -3.27 11.75 8.72
CA GLY A 16 -2.28 12.07 9.76
C GLY A 16 -0.82 11.96 9.32
N ARG A 17 -0.56 11.81 8.01
CA ARG A 17 0.81 11.73 7.50
C ARG A 17 1.43 13.12 7.39
N VAL A 18 2.60 13.27 7.99
CA VAL A 18 3.47 14.43 7.78
C VAL A 18 4.57 14.04 6.81
N ILE A 19 4.86 14.92 5.85
CA ILE A 19 5.86 14.71 4.81
C ILE A 19 6.85 15.87 4.87
N ASP A 20 8.14 15.56 4.79
CA ASP A 20 9.18 16.57 4.63
C ASP A 20 8.93 17.42 3.38
N ALA A 21 8.82 18.74 3.56
CA ALA A 21 8.37 19.65 2.51
C ALA A 21 9.41 19.81 1.39
N GLU A 22 10.70 19.80 1.74
CA GLU A 22 11.79 19.90 0.76
C GLU A 22 11.86 18.67 -0.14
N TRP A 23 11.80 17.48 0.47
CA TRP A 23 11.70 16.24 -0.27
C TRP A 23 10.42 16.19 -1.11
N PHE A 24 9.26 16.58 -0.56
CA PHE A 24 8.01 16.57 -1.32
C PHE A 24 8.09 17.51 -2.52
N ARG A 25 8.76 18.66 -2.38
CA ARG A 25 9.02 19.60 -3.49
C ARG A 25 9.89 18.97 -4.56
N SER A 26 10.93 18.22 -4.16
CA SER A 26 11.83 17.54 -5.11
C SER A 26 11.12 16.50 -6.00
N VAL A 27 10.00 15.94 -5.53
CA VAL A 27 9.17 14.97 -6.30
C VAL A 27 7.96 15.62 -6.99
N GLY A 28 7.93 16.96 -7.06
CA GLY A 28 6.92 17.74 -7.79
C GLY A 28 5.79 18.31 -6.94
N PHE A 29 5.86 18.18 -5.61
CA PHE A 29 4.92 18.75 -4.63
C PHE A 29 3.44 18.39 -4.87
N ARG A 30 3.21 17.26 -5.54
CA ARG A 30 1.87 16.78 -5.90
C ARG A 30 1.80 15.27 -5.78
N TYR A 31 0.60 14.77 -5.48
CA TYR A 31 0.31 13.35 -5.63
C TYR A 31 0.08 13.04 -7.12
N PRO A 32 0.54 11.90 -7.61
CA PRO A 32 0.25 11.50 -8.99
C PRO A 32 -1.24 11.16 -9.14
N GLU A 33 -1.80 11.43 -10.32
CA GLU A 33 -3.19 11.12 -10.66
C GLU A 33 -3.31 9.66 -11.16
N ASN A 34 -2.98 8.70 -10.30
CA ASN A 34 -3.07 7.28 -10.64
C ASN A 34 -3.46 6.45 -9.40
N TYR A 35 -3.87 5.20 -9.60
CA TYR A 35 -4.32 4.34 -8.49
C TYR A 35 -3.21 4.12 -7.47
N GLY A 36 -3.58 4.12 -6.18
CA GLY A 36 -2.62 3.93 -5.10
C GLY A 36 -1.67 5.12 -4.89
N PHE A 37 -2.00 6.32 -5.38
CA PHE A 37 -1.19 7.53 -5.28
C PHE A 37 -0.71 7.84 -3.85
N GLU A 38 -1.52 7.56 -2.82
CA GLU A 38 -1.11 7.76 -1.43
C GLU A 38 0.09 6.89 -1.05
N VAL A 39 0.09 5.63 -1.50
CA VAL A 39 1.13 4.65 -1.17
C VAL A 39 2.34 4.85 -2.08
N TYR A 40 2.14 5.37 -3.29
CA TYR A 40 3.24 5.75 -4.19
C TYR A 40 4.29 6.62 -3.49
N LEU A 41 3.88 7.68 -2.78
CA LEU A 41 4.85 8.55 -2.08
C LEU A 41 5.67 7.80 -1.03
N VAL A 42 5.06 6.83 -0.34
CA VAL A 42 5.78 6.00 0.64
C VAL A 42 6.85 5.17 -0.05
N TYR A 43 6.49 4.48 -1.14
CA TYR A 43 7.45 3.69 -1.89
C TYR A 43 8.50 4.54 -2.59
N LYS A 44 8.13 5.74 -3.07
CA LYS A 44 9.07 6.68 -3.66
C LYS A 44 10.11 7.12 -2.63
N ALA A 45 9.67 7.50 -1.43
CA ALA A 45 10.56 7.87 -0.33
C ALA A 45 11.53 6.72 0.00
N LEU A 46 11.00 5.51 0.19
CA LEU A 46 11.81 4.32 0.48
C LEU A 46 12.79 3.98 -0.66
N SER A 47 12.38 4.14 -1.93
CA SER A 47 13.24 3.90 -3.08
C SER A 47 14.42 4.86 -3.16
N GLN A 48 14.29 6.05 -2.57
CA GLN A 48 15.33 7.08 -2.47
C GLN A 48 16.10 7.00 -1.14
N GLY A 49 15.97 5.89 -0.41
CA GLY A 49 16.67 5.69 0.86
C GLY A 49 16.16 6.54 2.02
N ARG A 50 15.01 7.22 1.88
CA ARG A 50 14.42 7.99 2.97
C ARG A 50 13.79 7.05 4.00
N LYS A 51 13.86 7.44 5.27
CA LYS A 51 13.21 6.72 6.36
C LYS A 51 11.72 7.02 6.38
N VAL A 52 10.91 5.98 6.48
CA VAL A 52 9.46 6.08 6.73
C VAL A 52 9.17 5.41 8.06
N MET A 53 8.41 6.09 8.93
CA MET A 53 8.03 5.56 10.23
C MET A 53 6.59 5.90 10.59
N VAL A 54 6.01 5.07 11.46
CA VAL A 54 4.70 5.30 12.08
C VAL A 54 4.90 5.44 13.58
N PHE A 55 4.50 6.60 14.11
CA PHE A 55 4.43 6.86 15.55
C PHE A 55 3.17 6.20 16.10
N GLN A 56 3.37 5.15 16.91
CA GLN A 56 2.29 4.33 17.49
C GLN A 56 1.73 4.97 18.76
N ASP A 57 2.57 5.73 19.46
CA ASP A 57 2.30 6.58 20.62
C ASP A 57 1.36 7.75 20.28
N LEU A 58 1.52 8.36 19.10
CA LEU A 58 0.66 9.45 18.65
C LEU A 58 -0.69 8.94 18.16
N LYS A 59 -1.72 8.93 19.01
CA LYS A 59 -3.07 8.46 18.65
C LYS A 59 -3.95 9.59 18.12
N PHE A 60 -4.80 9.29 17.14
CA PHE A 60 -5.83 10.20 16.67
C PHE A 60 -7.11 9.44 16.33
N ARG A 61 -8.25 10.13 16.41
CA ARG A 61 -9.57 9.56 16.11
C ARG A 61 -10.04 9.97 14.72
N LEU A 62 -10.55 9.00 13.96
CA LEU A 62 -11.19 9.27 12.69
C LEU A 62 -12.65 9.69 12.92
N LEU A 63 -13.08 10.79 12.30
CA LEU A 63 -14.50 11.20 12.32
C LEU A 63 -15.38 10.32 11.44
N ARG A 64 -14.79 9.67 10.43
CA ARG A 64 -15.48 8.75 9.52
C ARG A 64 -14.78 7.41 9.52
N GLU A 65 -15.55 6.36 9.74
CA GLU A 65 -15.07 4.99 9.69
C GLU A 65 -14.54 4.61 8.30
N THR A 66 -13.47 3.81 8.28
CA THR A 66 -12.97 3.22 7.06
C THR A 66 -13.89 2.08 6.62
N ARG A 67 -14.85 2.38 5.76
CA ARG A 67 -15.71 1.37 5.15
C ARG A 67 -15.00 0.65 3.99
N PHE A 68 -15.20 -0.66 3.92
CA PHE A 68 -14.88 -1.47 2.74
C PHE A 68 -16.11 -1.51 1.85
N SER A 69 -15.95 -1.14 0.58
CA SER A 69 -17.00 -1.27 -0.42
C SER A 69 -16.48 -2.07 -1.59
N LYS A 70 -17.38 -2.75 -2.30
CA LYS A 70 -17.08 -3.51 -3.53
C LYS A 70 -16.24 -2.69 -4.52
N ARG A 71 -16.64 -1.42 -4.74
CA ARG A 71 -15.89 -0.47 -5.59
C ARG A 71 -14.49 -0.21 -5.05
N LYS A 72 -14.35 0.03 -3.75
CA LYS A 72 -13.05 0.32 -3.11
C LYS A 72 -12.09 -0.87 -3.23
N LEU A 73 -12.58 -2.10 -3.09
CA LEU A 73 -11.77 -3.32 -3.26
C LEU A 73 -11.27 -3.49 -4.70
N TYR A 74 -12.13 -3.24 -5.69
CA TYR A 74 -11.73 -3.22 -7.10
C TYR A 74 -10.65 -2.16 -7.37
N LEU A 75 -10.83 -0.94 -6.87
CA LEU A 75 -9.84 0.13 -6.97
C LEU A 75 -8.54 -0.20 -6.23
N TRP A 76 -8.63 -0.96 -5.14
CA TRP A 76 -7.45 -1.42 -4.40
C TRP A 76 -6.64 -2.42 -5.24
N GLY A 77 -7.32 -3.35 -5.93
CA GLY A 77 -6.71 -4.22 -6.93
C GLY A 77 -5.93 -3.43 -7.98
N LYS A 78 -6.58 -2.41 -8.56
CA LYS A 78 -5.92 -1.50 -9.52
C LYS A 78 -4.70 -0.79 -8.93
N GLY A 79 -4.78 -0.34 -7.68
CA GLY A 79 -3.66 0.27 -6.97
C GLY A 79 -2.48 -0.68 -6.80
N MET A 80 -2.72 -1.94 -6.45
CA MET A 80 -1.67 -2.96 -6.38
C MET A 80 -1.00 -3.19 -7.74
N LYS A 81 -1.78 -3.17 -8.83
CA LYS A 81 -1.25 -3.29 -10.19
C LYS A 81 -0.42 -2.08 -10.59
N ALA A 82 -0.92 -0.86 -10.34
CA ALA A 82 -0.22 0.39 -10.62
C ALA A 82 1.14 0.46 -9.91
N LEU A 83 1.17 0.07 -8.64
CA LEU A 83 2.37 0.04 -7.81
C LEU A 83 3.31 -1.15 -8.12
N SER A 84 2.98 -1.99 -9.10
CA SER A 84 3.78 -3.15 -9.50
C SER A 84 4.04 -4.16 -8.38
N TYR A 85 3.01 -4.41 -7.56
CA TYR A 85 3.08 -5.41 -6.48
C TYR A 85 3.48 -6.78 -7.02
N TRP A 86 4.27 -7.49 -6.22
CA TRP A 86 4.61 -8.88 -6.51
C TRP A 86 3.33 -9.71 -6.59
N TRP A 87 3.18 -10.45 -7.69
CA TRP A 87 1.92 -11.10 -8.05
C TRP A 87 1.44 -12.10 -7.00
N LEU A 88 2.37 -12.85 -6.37
CA LEU A 88 2.04 -13.77 -5.28
C LEU A 88 1.48 -13.04 -4.05
N TYR A 89 2.02 -11.87 -3.73
CA TYR A 89 1.50 -11.05 -2.65
C TYR A 89 0.08 -10.54 -2.94
N ALA A 90 -0.15 -10.04 -4.15
CA ALA A 90 -1.47 -9.56 -4.57
C ALA A 90 -2.51 -10.68 -4.58
N PHE A 91 -2.15 -11.85 -5.12
CA PHE A 91 -3.02 -13.03 -5.16
C PHE A 91 -3.30 -13.56 -3.76
N GLY A 92 -2.27 -13.72 -2.91
CA GLY A 92 -2.44 -14.15 -1.53
C GLY A 92 -3.36 -13.21 -0.74
N ARG A 93 -3.25 -11.90 -0.94
CA ARG A 93 -4.16 -10.92 -0.32
C ARG A 93 -5.60 -11.07 -0.80
N ALA A 94 -5.80 -11.23 -2.11
CA ALA A 94 -7.13 -11.43 -2.69
C ALA A 94 -7.75 -12.75 -2.21
N PHE A 95 -6.97 -13.83 -2.13
CA PHE A 95 -7.40 -15.13 -1.62
C PHE A 95 -7.81 -15.05 -0.14
N LEU A 96 -6.97 -14.47 0.72
CA LEU A 96 -7.29 -14.31 2.15
C LEU A 96 -8.53 -13.45 2.39
N THR A 97 -8.75 -12.43 1.56
CA THR A 97 -9.98 -11.63 1.58
C THR A 97 -11.18 -12.46 1.11
N GLY A 98 -10.98 -13.25 0.06
CA GLY A 98 -11.97 -14.16 -0.52
C GLY A 98 -12.46 -15.25 0.42
N LEU A 99 -11.60 -15.78 1.31
CA LEU A 99 -11.97 -16.83 2.27
C LEU A 99 -13.14 -16.43 3.17
N ARG A 100 -13.23 -15.15 3.54
CA ARG A 100 -14.35 -14.61 4.35
C ARG A 100 -15.43 -13.98 3.47
N HIS A 101 -15.03 -13.33 2.38
CA HIS A 101 -15.91 -12.58 1.49
C HIS A 101 -15.55 -12.86 0.02
N PRO A 102 -16.11 -13.91 -0.61
CA PRO A 102 -15.66 -14.37 -1.92
C PRO A 102 -15.82 -13.33 -3.02
N VAL A 103 -16.93 -12.57 -3.00
CA VAL A 103 -17.18 -11.47 -3.96
C VAL A 103 -16.12 -10.36 -3.82
N GLU A 104 -15.67 -10.07 -2.61
CA GLU A 104 -14.69 -9.03 -2.33
C GLU A 104 -13.30 -9.42 -2.82
N GLY A 105 -12.88 -10.66 -2.54
CA GLY A 105 -11.64 -11.23 -3.06
C GLY A 105 -11.62 -11.24 -4.59
N TYR A 106 -12.72 -11.66 -5.23
CA TYR A 106 -12.87 -11.64 -6.68
C TYR A 106 -12.73 -10.22 -7.26
N LEU A 107 -13.41 -9.23 -6.68
CA LEU A 107 -13.32 -7.84 -7.16
C LEU A 107 -11.92 -7.27 -7.03
N MET A 108 -11.22 -7.58 -5.94
CA MET A 108 -9.82 -7.18 -5.75
C MET A 108 -8.91 -7.80 -6.82
N LEU A 109 -9.06 -9.10 -7.08
CA LEU A 109 -8.29 -9.79 -8.12
C LEU A 109 -8.60 -9.25 -9.51
N ARG A 110 -9.89 -9.04 -9.83
CA ARG A 110 -10.33 -8.43 -11.09
C ARG A 110 -9.75 -7.03 -11.27
N GLY A 111 -9.64 -6.25 -10.20
CA GLY A 111 -8.97 -4.95 -10.22
C GLY A 111 -7.48 -5.09 -10.55
N TYR A 112 -6.79 -6.04 -9.93
CA TYR A 112 -5.36 -6.29 -10.17
C TYR A 112 -5.05 -6.73 -11.61
N LEU A 113 -5.91 -7.55 -12.20
CA LEU A 113 -5.75 -8.04 -13.57
C LEU A 113 -6.19 -7.03 -14.65
N SER A 114 -6.84 -5.94 -14.25
CA SER A 114 -7.27 -4.93 -15.21
C SER A 114 -6.10 -4.12 -15.78
N LYS A 115 -6.28 -3.55 -16.98
CA LYS A 115 -5.29 -2.67 -17.61
C LYS A 115 -5.16 -1.39 -16.78
N VAL A 116 -3.97 -1.17 -16.23
CA VAL A 116 -3.60 -0.01 -15.42
C VAL A 116 -2.16 0.37 -15.76
N GLN A 117 -1.88 1.66 -15.89
CA GLN A 117 -0.55 2.16 -16.13
C GLN A 117 0.30 2.04 -14.84
N PRO A 118 1.43 1.32 -14.86
CA PRO A 118 2.29 1.20 -13.70
C PRO A 118 3.12 2.46 -13.49
N TYR A 119 3.53 2.71 -12.24
CA TYR A 119 4.54 3.73 -11.93
C TYR A 119 5.92 3.22 -12.35
N ALA A 120 6.45 3.74 -13.46
CA ALA A 120 7.69 3.25 -14.06
C ALA A 120 8.90 3.42 -13.13
N ASP A 121 8.94 4.52 -12.38
CA ASP A 121 10.07 4.95 -11.56
C ASP A 121 10.24 4.18 -10.24
N ILE A 122 9.20 3.47 -9.78
CA ILE A 122 9.25 2.65 -8.56
C ILE A 122 8.94 1.16 -8.82
N LYS A 123 8.67 0.78 -10.07
CA LYS A 123 8.19 -0.56 -10.44
C LYS A 123 9.07 -1.68 -9.91
N GLU A 124 10.37 -1.60 -10.18
CA GLU A 124 11.34 -2.62 -9.79
C GLU A 124 11.52 -2.63 -8.27
N PHE A 125 11.69 -1.45 -7.69
CA PHE A 125 11.85 -1.28 -6.25
C PHE A 125 10.71 -1.91 -5.44
N VAL A 126 9.45 -1.64 -5.79
CA VAL A 126 8.30 -2.16 -5.03
C VAL A 126 8.24 -3.68 -5.09
N ASN A 127 8.50 -4.27 -6.26
CA ASN A 127 8.49 -5.71 -6.45
C ASN A 127 9.56 -6.39 -5.56
N ASP A 128 10.78 -5.88 -5.62
CA ASP A 128 11.91 -6.44 -4.88
C ASP A 128 11.77 -6.20 -3.38
N PHE A 129 11.30 -5.02 -2.99
CA PHE A 129 11.01 -4.70 -1.60
C PHE A 129 9.98 -5.67 -1.00
N GLN A 130 8.90 -5.98 -1.73
CA GLN A 130 7.89 -6.92 -1.26
C GLN A 130 8.43 -8.36 -1.14
N LYS A 131 9.22 -8.83 -2.11
CA LYS A 131 9.89 -10.13 -2.03
C LYS A 131 10.82 -10.19 -0.81
N LYS A 132 11.70 -9.20 -0.65
CA LYS A 132 12.63 -9.11 0.50
C LYS A 132 11.88 -9.15 1.83
N MET A 133 10.81 -8.35 1.96
CA MET A 133 10.00 -8.33 3.17
C MET A 133 9.26 -9.65 3.42
N PHE A 134 8.81 -10.33 2.36
CA PHE A 134 8.18 -11.64 2.47
C PHE A 134 9.15 -12.71 2.97
N PHE A 135 10.32 -12.85 2.34
CA PHE A 135 11.33 -13.82 2.76
C PHE A 135 11.89 -13.53 4.14
N LYS A 136 12.06 -12.25 4.50
CA LYS A 136 12.45 -11.85 5.86
C LYS A 136 11.46 -12.39 6.88
N ARG A 137 10.15 -12.18 6.66
CA ARG A 137 9.10 -12.70 7.55
C ARG A 137 9.04 -14.22 7.58
N LEU A 138 9.22 -14.87 6.43
CA LEU A 138 9.22 -16.33 6.36
C LEU A 138 10.34 -16.92 7.23
N ARG A 139 11.53 -16.30 7.18
CA ARG A 139 12.66 -16.68 8.03
C ARG A 139 12.38 -16.45 9.51
N GLU A 140 11.75 -15.34 9.90
CA GLU A 140 11.38 -15.03 11.30
C GLU A 140 10.31 -15.97 11.89
N VAL A 141 9.56 -16.69 11.05
CA VAL A 141 8.50 -17.61 11.49
C VAL A 141 8.98 -19.06 11.53
N LEU A 142 9.90 -19.43 10.64
CA LEU A 142 10.42 -20.80 10.53
C LEU A 142 11.63 -21.07 11.43
N PHE A 143 12.35 -20.02 11.86
CA PHE A 143 13.52 -20.08 12.73
C PHE A 143 13.32 -19.15 13.91
#